data_AF-A0A0Q5L390-F1
#
_entry.id   AF-A0A0Q5L390-F1
#
_cell.length_a   1.000
_cell.length_b   1.000
_cell.length_c   1.000
_cell.angle_alpha   90.00
_cell.angle_beta   90.00
_cell.angle_gamma   90.00
#
_symmetry.space_group_name_H-M   'P 1'
#
loop_
_entity.id
_entity.type
_entity.pdbx_description
1 polymer ?
#
loop_
_entity_poly.entity_id
_entity_poly.type
_entity_poly.pdbx_seq_one_letter_code
_entity_poly.pdbx_strand_id
1 'polypeptide(L)' 'MSRIYATATHIPSGEVTRTLGPFEPLHAARAAVVASVGQVLIWERLTTGAFSAEKYPLLWVVEERLAPGAGYPGGTCPKC' A
#
# COMPACT_ATOMS: atom_id res chain seq x y z
N MET A 1 2.31 -11.57 -11.17
CA MET A 1 2.14 -10.10 -11.32
C MET A 1 1.97 -9.52 -9.93
N SER A 2 2.78 -8.54 -9.59
CA SER A 2 2.60 -7.80 -8.35
C SER A 2 1.35 -6.93 -8.42
N ARG A 3 0.68 -6.77 -7.28
CA ARG A 3 -0.54 -5.98 -7.16
C ARG A 3 -0.31 -4.90 -6.12
N ILE A 4 -0.59 -3.67 -6.49
CA ILE A 4 -0.38 -2.53 -5.62
C ILE A 4 -1.69 -2.19 -4.94
N TYR A 5 -1.61 -1.97 -3.64
CA TYR A 5 -2.76 -1.59 -2.83
C TYR A 5 -2.45 -0.27 -2.12
N ALA A 6 -3.47 0.59 -2.02
CA ALA A 6 -3.41 1.78 -1.21
C ALA A 6 -4.32 1.62 0.00
N THR A 7 -3.76 1.71 1.20
CA THR A 7 -4.46 1.48 2.46
C THR A 7 -4.51 2.76 3.26
N ALA A 8 -5.67 3.14 3.76
CA ALA A 8 -5.86 4.25 4.68
C ALA A 8 -6.01 3.71 6.11
N THR A 9 -5.09 4.07 6.98
CA THR A 9 -5.10 3.72 8.40
C THR A 9 -5.43 4.96 9.21
N HIS A 10 -6.40 4.87 10.12
CA HIS A 10 -6.69 5.93 11.07
C HIS A 10 -5.60 5.95 12.15
N ILE A 11 -4.80 7.01 12.19
CA ILE A 11 -3.61 7.11 13.05
C ILE A 11 -3.96 6.93 14.54
N PRO A 12 -5.02 7.57 15.09
CA PRO A 12 -5.35 7.44 16.51
C PRO A 12 -5.78 6.03 16.94
N SER A 13 -6.46 5.26 16.07
CA SER A 13 -6.95 3.92 16.42
C SER A 13 -6.09 2.79 15.85
N GLY A 14 -5.21 3.07 14.89
CA GLY A 14 -4.48 2.06 14.12
C GLY A 14 -5.36 1.25 13.17
N GLU A 15 -6.64 1.59 13.02
CA GLU A 15 -7.60 0.81 12.24
C GLU A 15 -7.48 1.13 10.75
N VAL A 16 -7.50 0.09 9.91
CA VAL A 16 -7.62 0.26 8.46
C VAL A 16 -9.05 0.65 8.12
N THR A 17 -9.22 1.89 7.71
CA THR A 17 -10.55 2.44 7.36
C THR A 17 -10.91 2.19 5.90
N ARG A 18 -9.90 2.06 5.03
CA ARG A 18 -10.13 1.88 3.59
C ARG A 18 -8.95 1.19 2.92
N THR A 19 -9.26 0.41 1.88
CA THR A 19 -8.27 -0.15 0.95
C THR A 19 -8.73 0.07 -0.48
N LEU A 20 -7.83 0.53 -1.35
CA LEU A 20 -8.05 0.74 -2.78
C LEU A 20 -7.13 -0.20 -3.56
N GLY A 21 -7.64 -0.71 -4.68
CA GLY A 21 -6.92 -1.58 -5.60
C GLY A 21 -7.67 -2.90 -5.87
N PRO A 22 -6.99 -3.87 -6.50
CA PRO A 22 -5.58 -3.85 -6.91
C PRO A 22 -5.30 -2.89 -8.08
N PHE A 23 -4.11 -2.30 -8.07
CA PHE A 23 -3.55 -1.53 -9.18
C PHE A 23 -2.33 -2.23 -9.76
N GLU A 24 -2.04 -2.01 -11.04
CA GLU A 24 -0.82 -2.50 -11.68
C GLU A 24 0.36 -1.53 -11.49
N PRO A 25 0.22 -0.21 -11.76
CA PRO A 25 1.32 0.70 -11.52
C PRO A 25 1.18 1.53 -10.24
N LEU A 26 2.31 1.85 -9.59
CA LEU A 26 2.37 2.66 -8.36
C LEU A 26 1.74 4.04 -8.54
N HIS A 27 1.87 4.61 -9.75
CA HIS A 27 1.28 5.91 -10.06
C HIS A 27 -0.26 5.87 -10.01
N ALA A 28 -0.89 4.77 -10.45
CA ALA A 28 -2.35 4.66 -10.46
C ALA A 28 -2.90 4.58 -9.05
N ALA A 29 -2.23 3.82 -8.16
CA ALA A 29 -2.59 3.76 -6.76
C ALA A 29 -2.52 5.14 -6.08
N ARG A 30 -1.43 5.89 -6.29
CA ARG A 30 -1.28 7.25 -5.74
C ARG A 30 -2.29 8.24 -6.30
N ALA A 31 -2.57 8.18 -7.61
CA ALA A 31 -3.58 9.01 -8.25
C ALA A 31 -4.99 8.71 -7.70
N ALA A 32 -5.33 7.44 -7.48
CA ALA A 32 -6.60 7.04 -6.88
C ALA A 32 -6.74 7.56 -5.44
N VAL A 33 -5.67 7.57 -4.65
CA VAL A 33 -5.68 8.18 -3.31
C VAL A 33 -5.93 9.68 -3.41
N VAL A 34 -5.20 10.40 -4.26
CA VAL A 34 -5.40 11.86 -4.45
C VAL A 34 -6.84 12.16 -4.87
N ALA A 35 -7.42 11.37 -5.78
CA ALA A 35 -8.82 11.50 -6.18
C ALA A 35 -9.80 11.21 -5.04
N SER A 36 -9.57 10.16 -4.23
CA SER A 36 -10.42 9.82 -3.08
C SER A 36 -10.33 10.87 -1.97
N VAL A 37 -9.18 11.52 -1.83
CA VAL A 37 -8.89 12.48 -0.76
C VAL A 37 -9.26 13.91 -1.17
N GLY A 38 -9.35 14.17 -2.48
CA GLY A 38 -9.67 15.47 -3.07
C GLY A 38 -8.55 16.51 -2.93
N GLN A 39 -7.36 16.09 -2.51
CA GLN A 39 -6.22 16.99 -2.27
C GLN A 39 -4.90 16.31 -2.65
N VAL A 40 -3.95 17.12 -3.10
CA VAL A 40 -2.57 16.67 -3.37
C VAL A 40 -1.91 16.28 -2.05
N LEU A 41 -1.26 15.12 -2.05
CA LEU A 41 -0.54 14.59 -0.90
C LEU A 41 0.97 14.62 -1.16
N ILE A 42 1.73 14.87 -0.10
CA ILE A 42 3.18 14.69 -0.10
C ILE A 42 3.44 13.22 0.21
N TRP A 43 4.14 12.56 -0.70
CA TRP A 43 4.46 11.14 -0.58
C TRP A 43 5.90 10.97 -0.15
N GLU A 44 6.08 10.27 0.95
CA GLU A 44 7.36 9.82 1.45
C GLU A 44 7.62 8.40 0.96
N ARG A 45 8.84 8.14 0.51
CA ARG A 45 9.23 6.79 0.11
C ARG A 45 9.68 6.03 1.36
N LEU A 46 8.97 4.97 1.70
CA LEU A 46 9.35 4.09 2.81
C LEU A 46 10.45 3.13 2.37
N THR A 47 10.21 2.41 1.27
CA THR A 47 11.14 1.40 0.72
C THR A 47 11.03 1.34 -0.81
N THR A 48 11.69 0.37 -1.44
CA THR A 48 11.51 0.09 -2.86
C THR A 48 10.16 -0.60 -3.06
N GLY A 49 9.18 0.13 -3.60
CA GLY A 49 7.82 -0.39 -3.83
C GLY A 49 6.78 0.04 -2.79
N ALA A 50 7.16 0.85 -1.79
CA ALA A 50 6.24 1.37 -0.79
C ALA A 50 6.38 2.88 -0.58
N PHE A 51 5.24 3.58 -0.53
CA PHE A 51 5.13 5.01 -0.27
C PHE A 51 4.08 5.27 0.80
N SER A 52 4.35 6.21 1.70
CA SER A 52 3.37 6.73 2.64
C SER A 52 3.01 8.17 2.33
N ALA A 53 1.79 8.57 2.68
CA ALA A 53 1.38 9.96 2.70
C ALA A 53 0.53 10.19 3.94
N GLU A 54 0.97 11.09 4.81
CA GLU A 54 0.21 11.47 5.98
C GLU A 54 -0.81 12.55 5.62
N LYS A 55 -2.06 12.35 6.04
CA LYS A 55 -3.11 13.35 6.05
C LYS A 55 -3.97 13.16 7.28
N TYR A 56 -3.57 13.76 8.39
CA TYR A 56 -4.27 13.63 9.66
C TYR A 56 -5.80 13.77 9.53
N PRO A 57 -6.59 12.82 10.08
CA PRO A 57 -6.18 11.72 10.98
C PRO A 57 -5.83 10.40 10.25
N LEU A 58 -5.67 10.41 8.93
CA LEU A 58 -5.42 9.23 8.11
C LEU A 58 -3.95 9.16 7.65
N LEU A 59 -3.37 7.97 7.70
CA LEU A 59 -2.12 7.63 7.05
C LEU A 59 -2.43 6.77 5.84
N TRP A 60 -2.03 7.21 4.66
CA TRP A 60 -2.11 6.43 3.44
C TRP A 60 -0.80 5.70 3.20
N VAL A 61 -0.87 4.39 2.95
CA VAL A 61 0.28 3.57 2.57
C VAL A 61 -0.05 2.89 1.25
N VAL A 62 0.77 3.14 0.24
CA VAL A 62 0.75 2.45 -1.05
C VAL A 62 1.89 1.44 -1.04
N GLU A 63 1.55 0.16 -1.14
CA GLU A 63 2.54 -0.92 -1.13
C GLU A 63 2.27 -1.94 -2.24
N GLU A 64 3.36 -2.48 -2.79
CA GLU A 64 3.33 -3.61 -3.70
C GLU A 64 3.17 -4.91 -2.90
N ARG A 65 2.04 -5.62 -3.06
CA ARG A 65 1.85 -6.98 -2.56
C ARG A 65 2.04 -7.99 -3.68
N LEU A 66 2.82 -9.02 -3.39
CA LEU A 66 2.78 -10.26 -4.16
C LEU A 66 1.39 -10.88 -3.97
N ALA A 67 0.65 -11.05 -5.07
CA ALA A 67 -0.59 -11.80 -5.02
C ALA A 67 -0.30 -13.20 -4.43
N PRO A 68 -1.17 -13.75 -3.55
CA PRO A 68 -0.95 -15.05 -2.90
C PRO A 68 -0.93 -16.28 -3.85
N GLY A 69 -0.79 -16.07 -5.16
CA GLY A 69 -0.56 -17.09 -6.18
C GLY A 69 0.74 -16.91 -6.98
N ALA A 70 1.56 -15.90 -6.68
CA ALA A 70 2.92 -15.82 -7.20
C ALA A 70 3.82 -16.71 -6.34
N GLY A 71 3.87 -18.00 -6.69
CA GLY A 71 4.67 -19.00 -5.98
C GLY A 71 6.13 -18.54 -5.80
N TYR A 72 6.61 -18.64 -4.57
CA TYR A 72 8.02 -18.79 -4.28
C TYR A 72 8.37 -20.28 -4.45
N PRO A 73 9.21 -20.71 -5.40
CA PRO A 73 9.92 -21.96 -5.24
C PRO A 73 11.21 -21.65 -4.48
N GLY A 74 11.30 -22.09 -3.23
CA GLY A 74 12.58 -22.11 -2.52
C GLY A 74 12.62 -21.20 -1.31
N GLY A 75 12.45 -21.84 -0.16
CA GLY A 75 12.60 -21.26 1.15
C GLY A 75 12.16 -22.27 2.19
N THR A 76 12.73 -23.48 2.11
CA THR A 76 12.62 -24.51 3.14
C THR A 76 12.78 -23.87 4.51
N CYS A 77 11.73 -23.89 5.33
CA CYS A 77 11.87 -23.85 6.78
C CYS A 77 12.71 -25.06 7.19
N PRO A 78 13.89 -24.91 7.80
CA PRO A 78 14.38 -25.95 8.66
C PRO A 78 13.58 -25.85 9.96
N LYS A 79 12.60 -26.74 10.11
CA LYS A 79 12.33 -27.31 11.42
C LYS A 79 13.52 -28.20 11.75
N CYS A 80 14.31 -27.83 12.77
CA CYS A 80 15.04 -28.70 13.68
C CYS A 80 15.43 -27.85 14.89
#